data_AF-A0A350XLV3-F1
#
_entry.id   AF-A0A350XLV3-F1
#
_cell.length_a   1.000
_cell.length_b   1.000
_cell.length_c   1.000
_cell.angle_alpha   90.00
_cell.angle_beta   90.00
_cell.angle_gamma   90.00
#
_symmetry.space_group_name_H-M   'P 1'
#
loop_
_entity.id
_entity.type
_entity.pdbx_description
1 polymer ?
#
loop_
_entity_poly.entity_id
_entity_poly.type
_entity_poly.pdbx_seq_one_letter_code
_entity_poly.pdbx_strand_id
1 'polypeptide(L)'
;MTNTILKHQHPLTEYINRLQNGQALLKDTPENVLEVVGILKSYGVVMDAYYKNLLYISEDQFLVLFPFFKYFNGEITWEKLLRHWWHDR
;
A
#
# COMPACT_ATOMS: atom_id res chain seq x y z
N MET A 1 5.29 35.42 42.70
CA MET A 1 6.08 34.34 42.07
C MET A 1 5.24 33.75 40.95
N THR A 2 5.53 34.08 39.70
CA THR A 2 4.81 33.55 38.54
C THR A 2 5.39 32.19 38.18
N ASN A 3 4.65 31.11 38.46
CA ASN A 3 5.00 29.77 38.04
C ASN A 3 4.89 29.65 36.52
N THR A 4 6.02 29.73 35.83
CA THR A 4 6.10 29.44 34.39
C THR A 4 6.02 27.93 34.20
N ILE A 5 4.82 27.40 34.03
CA ILE A 5 4.61 26.01 33.62
C ILE A 5 5.09 25.90 32.17
N LEU A 6 6.23 25.25 31.94
CA LEU A 6 6.69 24.89 30.61
C LEU A 6 5.69 23.89 30.03
N LYS A 7 4.77 24.34 29.17
CA LYS A 7 3.92 23.45 28.37
C LYS A 7 4.85 22.63 27.47
N HIS A 8 5.02 21.35 27.80
CA HIS A 8 5.66 20.41 26.89
C HIS A 8 4.80 20.34 25.63
N GLN A 9 5.29 20.90 24.52
CA GLN A 9 4.61 20.82 23.25
C GLN A 9 4.71 19.39 22.73
N HIS A 10 3.57 18.83 22.29
CA HIS A 10 3.54 17.49 21.71
C HIS A 10 4.49 17.43 20.49
N PRO A 11 5.27 16.36 20.27
CA PRO A 11 6.23 16.29 19.17
C PRO A 11 5.60 16.49 17.78
N LEU A 12 4.30 16.20 17.63
CA LEU A 12 3.54 16.40 16.40
C LEU A 12 2.71 17.70 16.38
N THR A 13 3.02 18.68 17.23
CA THR A 13 2.25 19.94 17.33
C THR A 13 2.08 20.63 15.96
N GLU A 14 3.10 20.59 15.10
CA GLU A 14 3.01 21.12 13.74
C GLU A 14 1.87 20.45 12.95
N TYR A 15 1.83 19.12 12.89
CA TYR A 15 0.81 18.37 12.16
C TYR A 15 -0.58 18.54 12.77
N ILE A 16 -0.68 18.53 14.10
CA ILE A 16 -1.94 18.74 14.82
C ILE A 16 -2.52 20.11 14.45
N ASN A 17 -1.73 21.17 14.56
CA ASN A 17 -2.17 22.52 14.23
C ASN A 17 -2.58 22.62 12.75
N ARG A 18 -1.83 22.00 11.83
CA ARG A 18 -2.18 21.98 10.40
C ARG A 18 -3.55 21.34 10.16
N LEU A 19 -3.76 20.13 10.70
CA LEU A 19 -5.02 19.41 10.55
C LEU A 19 -6.20 20.15 11.20
N GLN A 20 -6.00 20.76 12.38
CA GLN A 20 -7.03 21.56 13.06
C GLN A 20 -7.43 22.80 12.26
N ASN A 21 -6.52 23.36 11.45
CA ASN A 21 -6.80 24.47 10.55
C ASN A 21 -7.28 24.02 9.16
N GLY A 22 -7.63 22.73 8.98
CA GLY A 22 -8.16 22.21 7.72
C GLY A 22 -7.11 22.01 6.62
N GLN A 23 -5.82 22.07 6.93
CA GLN A 23 -4.75 21.82 5.97
C GLN A 23 -4.49 20.31 5.81
N ALA A 24 -3.91 19.92 4.67
CA ALA A 24 -3.49 18.54 4.43
C ALA A 24 -2.40 18.08 5.41
N LEU A 25 -2.29 16.76 5.61
CA LEU A 25 -1.26 16.14 6.47
C LEU A 25 0.16 16.35 5.91
N LEU A 26 0.33 16.11 4.60
CA LEU A 26 1.55 16.43 3.86
C LEU A 26 1.44 17.86 3.28
N LYS A 27 2.57 18.56 3.17
CA LYS A 27 2.55 19.95 2.65
C LYS A 27 2.11 19.92 1.19
N ASP A 28 1.25 20.85 0.81
CA ASP A 28 0.78 20.95 -0.57
C ASP A 28 1.81 21.69 -1.42
N THR A 29 2.72 20.93 -2.03
CA THR A 29 3.72 21.43 -2.98
C THR A 29 3.68 20.61 -4.27
N PRO A 30 4.04 21.18 -5.43
CA PRO A 30 4.07 20.46 -6.70
C PRO A 30 4.89 19.16 -6.65
N GLU A 31 6.00 19.17 -5.91
CA GLU A 31 6.88 18.01 -5.73
C GLU A 31 6.18 16.89 -4.94
N ASN A 32 5.55 17.22 -3.81
CA ASN A 32 4.83 16.25 -3.00
C ASN A 32 3.64 15.63 -3.76
N VAL A 33 2.93 16.43 -4.57
CA VAL A 33 1.83 15.94 -5.40
C VAL A 33 2.36 14.96 -6.46
N LEU A 34 3.45 15.29 -7.13
CA LEU A 34 4.06 14.42 -8.13
C LEU A 34 4.48 13.07 -7.53
N GLU A 35 5.14 13.10 -6.37
CA GLU A 35 5.58 11.88 -5.68
C GLU A 35 4.39 11.01 -5.24
N VAL A 36 3.37 11.60 -4.60
CA VAL A 36 2.18 10.88 -4.15
C VAL A 36 1.45 10.24 -5.33
N VAL A 37 1.24 10.98 -6.42
CA VAL A 37 0.59 10.43 -7.63
C VAL A 37 1.43 9.32 -8.25
N GLY A 38 2.76 9.47 -8.29
CA GLY A 38 3.68 8.44 -8.77
C GLY A 38 3.57 7.14 -7.96
N ILE A 39 3.53 7.25 -6.64
CA ILE A 39 3.34 6.10 -5.73
C ILE A 39 1.97 5.47 -5.95
N LEU A 40 0.90 6.26 -6.01
CA LEU A 40 -0.45 5.73 -6.25
C LEU A 40 -0.53 4.99 -7.59
N LYS A 41 0.16 5.49 -8.62
CA LYS A 41 0.21 4.84 -9.93
C LYS A 41 0.98 3.51 -9.89
N SER A 42 2.17 3.49 -9.34
CA SER A 42 3.00 2.26 -9.28
C SER A 42 2.36 1.21 -8.37
N TYR A 43 1.82 1.63 -7.23
CA TYR A 43 1.14 0.75 -6.30
C TYR A 43 -0.18 0.22 -6.88
N GLY A 44 -0.91 1.06 -7.65
CA GLY A 44 -2.12 0.64 -8.35
C GLY A 44 -1.91 -0.54 -9.29
N VAL A 45 -0.75 -0.62 -9.97
CA VAL A 45 -0.41 -1.78 -10.83
C VAL A 45 -0.26 -3.06 -10.01
N VAL A 46 0.47 -2.99 -8.89
CA VAL A 46 0.66 -4.16 -8.01
C VAL A 46 -0.64 -4.57 -7.34
N MET A 47 -1.46 -3.59 -6.93
CA MET A 47 -2.76 -3.84 -6.30
C MET A 47 -3.77 -4.49 -7.24
N ASP A 48 -3.78 -4.13 -8.52
CA ASP A 48 -4.63 -4.80 -9.52
C ASP A 48 -4.28 -6.30 -9.64
N ALA A 49 -2.99 -6.62 -9.76
CA ALA A 49 -2.53 -8.02 -9.79
C ALA A 49 -2.87 -8.76 -8.48
N TYR A 50 -2.69 -8.10 -7.34
CA TYR A 50 -2.99 -8.65 -6.03
C TYR A 50 -4.49 -8.94 -5.86
N TYR A 51 -5.35 -7.98 -6.23
CA TYR A 51 -6.81 -8.12 -6.18
C TYR A 51 -7.28 -9.33 -6.99
N LYS A 52 -6.83 -9.46 -8.24
CA LYS A 52 -7.20 -10.59 -9.11
C LYS A 52 -6.79 -11.94 -8.51
N ASN A 53 -5.60 -11.98 -7.91
CA ASN A 53 -5.09 -13.18 -7.27
C ASN A 53 -5.88 -13.56 -6.02
N LEU A 54 -6.19 -12.57 -5.16
CA LEU A 54 -7.05 -12.81 -4.01
C LEU A 54 -8.44 -13.31 -4.40
N LEU A 55 -9.03 -12.72 -5.44
CA LEU A 55 -10.33 -13.13 -5.96
C LEU A 55 -10.30 -14.60 -6.41
N TYR A 56 -9.35 -14.96 -7.27
CA TYR A 56 -9.15 -16.35 -7.72
C TYR A 56 -8.93 -17.32 -6.55
N ILE A 57 -8.12 -16.93 -5.56
CA ILE A 57 -7.90 -17.77 -4.38
C ILE A 57 -9.22 -17.98 -3.62
N SER A 58 -10.03 -16.93 -3.48
CA SER A 58 -11.29 -16.98 -2.75
C SER A 58 -12.38 -17.78 -3.47
N GLU A 59 -12.43 -17.72 -4.79
CA GLU A 59 -13.48 -18.36 -5.60
C GLU A 59 -13.12 -19.81 -5.98
N ASP A 60 -11.86 -20.06 -6.37
CA ASP A 60 -11.45 -21.33 -7.00
C ASP A 60 -10.53 -22.19 -6.14
N GLN A 61 -9.82 -21.60 -5.18
CA GLN A 61 -8.81 -22.31 -4.38
C GLN A 61 -9.17 -22.42 -2.90
N PHE A 62 -10.36 -21.93 -2.51
CA PHE A 62 -10.81 -22.01 -1.14
C PHE A 62 -10.97 -23.48 -0.72
N LEU A 63 -10.30 -23.87 0.38
CA LEU A 63 -10.28 -25.23 0.95
C LEU A 63 -9.64 -26.31 0.07
N VAL A 64 -8.95 -25.95 -1.01
CA VAL A 64 -8.12 -26.89 -1.76
C VAL A 64 -6.92 -27.29 -0.89
N LEU A 65 -6.80 -28.59 -0.55
CA LEU A 65 -5.80 -29.10 0.39
C LEU A 65 -4.35 -28.89 -0.10
N PHE A 66 -4.12 -28.96 -1.41
CA PHE A 66 -2.80 -28.77 -2.02
C PHE A 66 -2.85 -27.78 -3.19
N PRO A 67 -2.89 -26.46 -2.91
CA PRO A 67 -3.13 -25.44 -3.93
C PRO A 67 -1.80 -24.98 -4.56
N PHE A 68 -1.10 -25.89 -5.24
CA PHE A 68 0.25 -25.64 -5.81
C PHE A 68 0.29 -24.46 -6.78
N PHE A 69 -0.79 -24.23 -7.52
CA PHE A 69 -0.85 -23.21 -8.57
C PHE A 69 -1.77 -22.03 -8.19
N LYS A 70 -1.97 -21.78 -6.90
CA LYS A 70 -2.92 -20.75 -6.42
C LYS A 70 -2.63 -19.33 -6.90
N TYR A 71 -1.38 -19.02 -7.23
CA TYR A 71 -0.97 -17.69 -7.72
C TYR A 71 -0.95 -17.58 -9.25
N PHE A 72 -1.44 -18.62 -9.95
CA PHE A 72 -1.44 -18.65 -11.40
C PHE A 72 -2.75 -18.13 -12.01
N ASN A 73 -3.75 -17.78 -11.19
CA ASN A 73 -5.05 -17.25 -11.63
C ASN A 73 -5.71 -18.12 -12.73
N GLY A 74 -5.64 -19.46 -12.58
CA GLY A 74 -6.19 -20.41 -13.56
C GLY A 74 -5.34 -20.61 -14.82
N GLU A 75 -4.33 -19.79 -15.05
CA GLU A 75 -3.48 -19.83 -16.24
C GLU A 75 -2.11 -20.47 -15.95
N ILE A 76 -2.00 -21.77 -16.22
CA ILE A 76 -0.74 -22.51 -16.05
C ILE A 76 -0.05 -22.64 -17.40
N THR A 77 1.00 -21.84 -17.61
CA THR A 77 1.87 -21.92 -18.79
C THR A 77 3.31 -22.21 -18.38
N TRP A 78 4.08 -22.84 -19.27
CA TRP A 78 5.48 -23.16 -19.01
C TRP A 78 6.32 -21.92 -18.72
N GLU A 79 6.06 -20.83 -19.44
CA GLU A 79 6.74 -19.55 -19.22
C GLU A 79 6.47 -18.97 -17.83
N LYS A 80 5.21 -18.98 -17.39
CA LYS A 80 4.80 -18.46 -16.08
C LYS A 80 5.38 -19.31 -14.95
N LEU A 81 5.47 -20.63 -15.14
CA LEU A 81 6.09 -21.54 -14.18
C LEU A 81 7.58 -21.23 -14.00
N LEU A 82 8.32 -21.03 -15.10
CA LEU A 82 9.75 -20.69 -15.04
C LEU A 82 9.99 -19.34 -14.36
N ARG A 83 9.19 -18.31 -14.70
CA ARG A 83 9.27 -16.99 -14.03
C ARG A 83 9.01 -17.09 -12.54
N HIS A 84 7.96 -17.84 -12.15
CA HIS A 84 7.62 -18.05 -10.75
C HIS A 84 8.72 -18.78 -9.98
N TRP A 85 9.37 -19.78 -10.57
CA TRP A 85 10.54 -20.46 -9.98
C TRP A 85 11.76 -19.55 -9.87
N TRP A 86 11.90 -18.57 -10.76
CA TRP A 86 12.93 -17.55 -10.68
C TRP A 86 12.58 -16.39 -9.73
N HIS A 87 11.48 -16.48 -8.98
CA HIS A 87 10.94 -15.42 -8.12
C HIS A 87 10.55 -14.13 -8.86
N ASP A 88 10.41 -14.18 -10.19
CA ASP A 88 9.83 -13.14 -11.02
C ASP A 88 8.30 -13.34 -11.05
N ARG A 89 7.61 -12.70 -10.10
CA ARG A 89 6.21 -12.96 -9.74
C ARG A 89 5.28 -11.78 -10.07
#